data_AF-A0A538CY77-F1
#
_entry.id   AF-A0A538CY77-F1
#
_cell.length_a   1.000
_cell.length_b   1.000
_cell.length_c   1.000
_cell.angle_alpha   90.00
_cell.angle_beta   90.00
_cell.angle_gamma   90.00
#
_symmetry.space_group_name_H-M   'P 1'
#
loop_
_entity.id
_entity.type
_entity.pdbx_description
1 polymer ?
#
loop_
_entity_poly.entity_id
_entity_poly.type
_entity_poly.pdbx_seq_one_letter_code
_entity_poly.pdbx_strand_id
1 'polypeptide(L)'
;MKKRIQIRNQQGQTMTEFALVLPVLALILFGVIQFGIVFNNYVTLTDATRAGARRAAVSRDDPNRDSVVMDAIRSSATDLDSSKLSVPPPSSSWDPGSDVTVTAS
;
A
#
# COMPACT_ATOMS: atom_id res chain seq x y z
N MET A 1 -62.92 -4.35 36.64
CA MET A 1 -61.72 -3.57 36.31
C MET A 1 -60.74 -4.46 35.55
N LYS A 2 -60.52 -4.25 34.24
CA LYS A 2 -59.60 -5.07 33.43
C LYS A 2 -58.19 -4.47 33.50
N LYS A 3 -57.27 -5.11 34.23
CA LYS A 3 -55.84 -4.74 34.23
C LYS A 3 -55.21 -5.13 32.89
N ARG A 4 -54.78 -4.15 32.10
CA ARG A 4 -53.96 -4.38 30.90
C ARG A 4 -52.54 -4.74 31.34
N ILE A 5 -52.09 -5.93 31.00
CA ILE A 5 -50.71 -6.36 31.21
C ILE A 5 -49.85 -5.65 30.14
N GLN A 6 -49.08 -4.63 30.54
CA GLN A 6 -48.06 -4.03 29.68
C GLN A 6 -46.77 -4.84 29.80
N ILE A 7 -46.50 -5.68 28.81
CA ILE A 7 -45.22 -6.37 28.67
C ILE A 7 -44.22 -5.36 28.09
N ARG A 8 -43.43 -4.72 28.94
CA ARG A 8 -42.27 -3.92 28.50
C ARG A 8 -41.13 -4.88 28.16
N ASN A 9 -41.04 -5.26 26.90
CA ASN A 9 -39.99 -6.15 26.40
C ASN A 9 -38.78 -5.32 25.93
N GLN A 10 -37.77 -5.14 26.80
CA GLN A 10 -36.54 -4.39 26.47
C GLN A 10 -35.48 -5.22 25.73
N GLN A 11 -35.73 -6.52 25.51
CA GLN A 11 -34.76 -7.44 24.92
C GLN A 11 -34.39 -7.11 23.46
N GLY A 12 -35.24 -6.37 22.73
CA GLY A 12 -34.94 -5.90 21.37
C GLY A 12 -34.21 -4.57 21.28
N GLN A 13 -34.10 -3.83 22.39
CA GLN A 13 -33.51 -2.48 22.41
C GLN A 13 -31.98 -2.53 22.24
N THR A 14 -31.31 -3.45 22.92
CA THR A 14 -29.84 -3.62 22.80
C THR A 14 -29.43 -4.02 21.37
N MET A 15 -30.23 -4.86 20.70
CA MET A 15 -29.97 -5.26 19.31
C MET A 15 -30.11 -4.06 18.34
N THR A 16 -31.05 -3.16 18.59
CA THR A 16 -31.24 -1.95 17.77
C THR A 16 -30.17 -0.90 18.05
N GLU A 17 -29.73 -0.72 19.30
CA GLU A 17 -28.60 0.15 19.65
C GLU A 17 -27.30 -0.33 18.98
N PHE A 18 -27.02 -1.63 19.01
CA PHE A 18 -25.86 -2.20 18.32
C PHE A 18 -25.96 -2.02 16.80
N ALA A 19 -27.13 -2.23 16.21
CA ALA A 19 -27.34 -2.04 14.77
C ALA A 19 -27.09 -0.59 14.30
N LEU A 20 -27.24 0.40 15.18
CA LEU A 20 -26.95 1.80 14.88
C LEU A 20 -25.46 2.14 15.00
N VAL A 21 -24.74 1.51 15.93
CA VAL A 21 -23.29 1.75 16.15
C VAL A 21 -22.43 0.95 15.16
N LEU A 22 -22.88 -0.24 14.79
CA LEU A 22 -22.16 -1.15 13.89
C LEU A 22 -21.73 -0.50 12.55
N PRO A 23 -22.56 0.26 11.83
CA PRO A 23 -22.16 0.92 10.58
C PRO A 23 -21.01 1.90 10.77
N VAL A 24 -21.02 2.67 11.87
CA VAL A 24 -19.96 3.64 12.18
C VAL A 24 -18.65 2.91 12.51
N LEU A 25 -18.72 1.87 13.33
CA LEU A 25 -17.56 1.03 13.62
C LEU A 25 -17.00 0.34 12.38
N ALA A 26 -17.87 -0.19 11.52
CA ALA A 26 -17.48 -0.82 10.26
C ALA A 26 -16.80 0.17 9.31
N LEU A 27 -17.31 1.40 9.19
CA LEU A 27 -16.68 2.45 8.40
C LEU A 27 -15.28 2.79 8.90
N ILE A 28 -15.10 2.94 10.22
CA ILE A 28 -13.79 3.21 10.81
C ILE A 28 -12.85 2.02 10.58
N LEU A 29 -13.32 0.79 10.80
CA LEU A 29 -12.53 -0.42 10.60
C LEU A 29 -12.05 -0.55 9.16
N PHE A 30 -12.95 -0.43 8.17
CA PHE A 30 -12.58 -0.49 6.77
C PHE A 30 -11.68 0.68 6.35
N GLY A 31 -11.88 1.87 6.92
CA GLY A 31 -11.00 3.02 6.72
C GLY A 31 -9.56 2.72 7.16
N VAL A 32 -9.38 2.18 8.36
CA VAL A 32 -8.06 1.80 8.89
C VAL A 32 -7.42 0.69 8.07
N ILE A 33 -8.20 -0.33 7.67
CA ILE A 33 -7.70 -1.42 6.81
C ILE A 33 -7.21 -0.86 5.46
N GLN A 34 -8.01 -0.04 4.80
CA GLN A 34 -7.63 0.55 3.51
C GLN A 34 -6.42 1.47 3.63
N PHE A 35 -6.35 2.27 4.68
CA PHE A 35 -5.17 3.09 4.94
C PHE A 35 -3.92 2.23 5.17
N GLY A 36 -4.03 1.13 5.91
CA GLY A 36 -2.93 0.20 6.13
C GLY A 36 -2.40 -0.40 4.83
N ILE A 37 -3.28 -0.78 3.90
CA ILE A 37 -2.90 -1.28 2.57
C ILE A 37 -2.16 -0.21 1.77
N VAL A 38 -2.71 1.01 1.69
CA VAL A 38 -2.06 2.12 0.96
C VAL A 38 -0.69 2.46 1.56
N PHE A 39 -0.58 2.47 2.89
CA PHE A 39 0.67 2.73 3.58
C PHE A 39 1.71 1.63 3.32
N ASN A 40 1.29 0.36 3.34
CA ASN A 40 2.17 -0.75 2.96
C ASN A 40 2.68 -0.60 1.53
N ASN A 41 1.79 -0.31 0.56
CA ASN A 41 2.19 -0.07 -0.83
C ASN A 41 3.22 1.05 -0.96
N TYR A 42 3.05 2.15 -0.21
CA TYR A 42 4.01 3.26 -0.20
C TYR A 42 5.40 2.85 0.31
N VAL A 43 5.44 2.07 1.40
CA VAL A 43 6.70 1.54 1.95
C VAL A 43 7.36 0.58 0.95
N THR A 44 6.60 -0.36 0.38
CA THR A 44 7.09 -1.31 -0.63
C THR A 44 7.66 -0.59 -1.85
N LEU A 45 6.98 0.42 -2.38
CA LEU A 45 7.47 1.21 -3.52
C LEU A 45 8.77 1.95 -3.19
N THR A 46 8.86 2.52 -1.98
CA THR A 46 10.06 3.23 -1.52
C THR A 46 11.24 2.27 -1.39
N ASP A 47 11.03 1.10 -0.82
CA ASP A 47 12.09 0.11 -0.62
C ASP A 47 12.52 -0.52 -1.95
N ALA A 48 11.58 -0.77 -2.87
CA ALA A 48 11.89 -1.20 -4.24
C ALA A 48 12.75 -0.18 -4.99
N THR A 49 12.42 1.12 -4.89
CA THR A 49 13.21 2.20 -5.50
C THR A 49 14.62 2.25 -4.91
N ARG A 50 14.77 2.07 -3.59
CA ARG A 50 16.08 1.99 -2.92
C ARG A 50 16.89 0.77 -3.37
N ALA A 51 16.24 -0.38 -3.56
CA ALA A 51 16.89 -1.57 -4.09
C ALA A 51 17.41 -1.33 -5.51
N GLY A 52 16.59 -0.69 -6.36
CA GLY A 52 17.00 -0.22 -7.69
C GLY A 52 18.20 0.71 -7.66
N ALA A 53 18.20 1.73 -6.79
CA ALA A 53 19.31 2.67 -6.63
C ALA A 53 20.61 1.98 -6.19
N ARG A 54 20.53 1.04 -5.24
CA ARG A 54 21.68 0.22 -4.83
C ARG A 54 22.21 -0.62 -5.99
N ARG A 55 21.32 -1.18 -6.80
CA ARG A 55 21.72 -1.93 -7.99
C ARG A 55 22.39 -1.03 -9.02
N ALA A 56 21.83 0.16 -9.24
CA ALA A 56 22.37 1.14 -10.19
C ALA A 56 23.80 1.54 -9.82
N ALA A 57 24.07 1.79 -8.54
CA ALA A 57 25.40 2.18 -8.05
C ALA A 57 26.51 1.17 -8.39
N VAL A 58 26.19 -0.11 -8.55
CA VAL A 58 27.16 -1.18 -8.84
C VAL A 58 27.12 -1.70 -10.28
N SER A 59 26.16 -1.26 -11.09
CA SER A 59 25.90 -1.80 -12.44
C SER A 59 26.48 -0.95 -13.58
N ARG A 60 27.34 0.03 -13.30
CA ARG A 60 27.92 0.93 -14.32
C ARG A 60 28.51 0.19 -15.52
N ASP A 61 29.32 -0.83 -15.27
CA ASP A 61 30.06 -1.54 -16.32
C ASP A 61 29.21 -2.66 -16.98
N ASP A 62 27.96 -2.82 -16.56
CA ASP A 62 27.02 -3.79 -17.12
C ASP A 62 26.44 -3.26 -18.46
N PRO A 63 26.47 -4.03 -19.55
CA PRO A 63 25.86 -3.63 -20.82
C PRO A 63 24.32 -3.51 -20.73
N ASN A 64 23.70 -4.19 -19.76
CA ASN A 64 22.26 -4.22 -19.53
C ASN A 64 21.86 -3.45 -18.25
N ARG A 65 22.67 -2.47 -17.84
CA ARG A 65 22.52 -1.73 -16.57
C ARG A 65 21.11 -1.22 -16.30
N ASP A 66 20.45 -0.66 -17.31
CA ASP A 66 19.11 -0.10 -17.15
C ASP A 66 18.09 -1.20 -16.83
N SER A 67 18.09 -2.30 -17.61
CA SER A 67 17.16 -3.41 -17.37
C SER A 67 17.44 -4.08 -16.02
N VAL A 68 18.71 -4.26 -15.66
CA VAL A 68 19.10 -4.84 -14.37
C VAL A 68 18.64 -3.99 -13.18
N VAL A 69 18.66 -2.66 -13.31
CA VAL A 69 18.12 -1.74 -12.29
C VAL A 69 16.60 -1.84 -12.22
N MET A 70 15.93 -1.81 -13.38
CA MET A 70 14.47 -1.90 -13.46
C MET A 70 13.97 -3.25 -12.91
N ASP A 71 14.67 -4.34 -13.17
CA ASP A 71 14.34 -5.67 -12.67
C ASP A 71 14.56 -5.78 -11.17
N ALA A 72 15.59 -5.13 -10.62
CA ALA A 72 15.78 -5.05 -9.17
C ALA A 72 14.59 -4.35 -8.49
N ILE A 73 14.05 -3.28 -9.09
CA ILE A 73 12.85 -2.59 -8.59
C ILE A 73 11.65 -3.53 -8.65
N ARG A 74 11.38 -4.14 -9.82
CA ARG A 74 10.22 -5.04 -10.00
C ARG A 74 10.27 -6.26 -9.06
N SER A 75 11.46 -6.84 -8.86
CA SER A 75 11.65 -7.98 -7.96
C SER A 75 11.41 -7.65 -6.49
N SER A 76 11.55 -6.37 -6.11
CA SER A 76 11.32 -5.87 -4.76
C SER A 76 9.90 -5.31 -4.57
N ALA A 77 9.13 -5.23 -5.66
CA ALA A 77 7.79 -4.65 -5.74
C ALA A 77 6.70 -5.74 -5.94
N THR A 78 6.93 -6.99 -5.53
CA THR A 78 6.05 -8.13 -5.83
C THR A 78 4.61 -7.97 -5.34
N ASP A 79 4.43 -7.22 -4.25
CA ASP A 79 3.14 -7.01 -3.61
C ASP A 79 2.36 -5.84 -4.22
N LEU A 80 2.97 -5.11 -5.17
CA LEU A 80 2.35 -4.00 -5.88
C LEU A 80 1.66 -4.49 -7.17
N ASP A 81 0.56 -3.81 -7.51
CA ASP A 81 -0.13 -4.02 -8.78
C ASP A 81 0.78 -3.63 -9.95
N SER A 82 1.29 -4.63 -10.67
CA SER A 82 2.22 -4.43 -11.78
C SER A 82 1.63 -3.63 -12.93
N SER A 83 0.30 -3.57 -13.06
CA SER A 83 -0.36 -2.77 -14.10
C SER A 83 -0.33 -1.27 -13.80
N LYS A 84 -0.10 -0.90 -12.54
CA LYS A 84 -0.05 0.50 -12.07
C LYS A 84 1.38 0.96 -11.77
N LEU A 85 2.34 0.04 -11.78
CA LEU A 85 3.74 0.33 -11.49
C LEU A 85 4.47 0.81 -12.74
N SER A 86 4.87 2.08 -12.75
CA SER A 86 5.74 2.68 -13.75
C SER A 86 7.18 2.73 -13.24
N VAL A 87 8.08 2.11 -14.00
CA VAL A 87 9.52 2.12 -13.73
C VAL A 87 10.21 2.61 -14.99
N PRO A 88 10.47 3.92 -15.14
CA PRO A 88 11.28 4.43 -16.23
C PRO A 88 12.76 4.02 -16.07
N PRO A 89 13.55 4.02 -17.16
CA PRO A 89 14.99 3.78 -17.08
C PRO A 89 15.66 4.79 -16.13
N PRO A 90 16.72 4.38 -15.42
CA PRO A 90 17.49 5.30 -14.58
C PRO A 90 18.13 6.40 -15.44
N SER A 91 18.24 7.61 -14.90
CA SER A 91 18.90 8.73 -15.57
C SER A 91 20.31 8.93 -15.00
N SER A 92 21.32 8.75 -15.85
CA SER A 92 22.74 8.95 -15.53
C SER A 92 23.58 9.09 -16.81
N SER A 93 24.74 9.77 -16.71
CA SER A 93 25.76 9.69 -17.76
C SER A 93 26.63 8.43 -17.64
N TRP A 94 26.55 7.71 -16.51
CA TRP A 94 27.34 6.52 -16.18
C TRP A 94 28.86 6.76 -16.15
N ASP A 95 29.28 8.03 -16.15
CA ASP A 95 30.68 8.39 -15.98
C ASP A 95 31.14 8.16 -14.53
N PRO A 96 32.43 7.89 -14.29
CA PRO A 96 32.97 7.80 -12.94
C PRO A 96 32.67 9.07 -12.12
N GLY A 97 32.02 8.91 -10.98
CA GLY A 97 31.63 10.02 -10.11
C GLY A 97 30.36 10.76 -10.52
N SER A 98 29.67 10.35 -11.60
CA SER A 98 28.34 10.87 -11.94
C SER A 98 27.26 10.28 -11.02
N ASP A 99 26.21 11.09 -10.80
CA ASP A 99 25.03 10.63 -10.08
C ASP A 99 24.16 9.72 -10.97
N VAL A 100 23.45 8.79 -10.33
CA VAL A 100 22.41 7.96 -10.96
C VAL A 100 21.09 8.17 -10.24
N THR A 101 20.08 8.63 -10.98
CA THR A 101 18.74 8.88 -10.45
C THR A 101 17.80 7.75 -10.84
N VAL A 102 17.15 7.16 -9.84
CA VAL A 102 16.16 6.09 -9.99
C VAL A 102 14.81 6.58 -9.50
N THR A 103 13.77 6.36 -10.29
CA THR A 103 12.40 6.75 -9.97
C THR A 103 11.44 5.60 -10.24
N ALA A 104 10.43 5.45 -9.40
CA ALA A 104 9.29 4.55 -9.61
C ALA A 104 8.02 5.22 -9.08
N SER A 105 6.88 4.96 -9.73
CA SER A 105 5.58 5.54 -9.39
C SER A 105 4.44 4.58 -9.65
#